data_AF-A0A255T0F7-F1
#
_entry.id   AF-A0A255T0F7-F1
#
_cell.length_a   1.000
_cell.length_b   1.000
_cell.length_c   1.000
_cell.angle_alpha   90.00
_cell.angle_beta   90.00
_cell.angle_gamma   90.00
#
_symmetry.space_group_name_H-M   'P 1'
#
loop_
_entity.id
_entity.type
_entity.pdbx_description
1 polymer ?
#
loop_
_entity_poly.entity_id
_entity_poly.type
_entity_poly.pdbx_seq_one_letter_code
_entity_poly.pdbx_strand_id
1 'polypeptide(L)' 'MSKQVEQMRRMLLILNNIKKRQRISKQELLSRVNDSLYYIYGYKEIGVRTLERDLEDIESMFCVSITYDRSNN' A
#
# COMPACT_ATOMS: atom_id res chain seq x y z
N MET A 1 -6.12 17.53 -6.67
CA MET A 1 -4.68 17.15 -6.60
C MET A 1 -4.32 16.28 -7.78
N SER A 2 -3.07 16.29 -8.26
CA SER A 2 -2.63 15.39 -9.33
C SER A 2 -2.69 13.93 -8.86
N LYS A 3 -3.19 13.02 -9.72
CA LYS A 3 -3.27 11.58 -9.44
C LYS A 3 -1.91 10.97 -9.05
N GLN A 4 -0.81 11.53 -9.58
CA GLN A 4 0.55 11.10 -9.25
C GLN A 4 0.92 11.38 -7.78
N VAL A 5 0.47 12.51 -7.22
CA VAL A 5 0.74 12.86 -5.82
C VAL A 5 -0.02 11.92 -4.88
N GLU A 6 -1.25 11.56 -5.23
CA GLU A 6 -2.04 10.59 -4.49
C GLU A 6 -1.37 9.20 -4.49
N GLN A 7 -0.90 8.75 -5.66
CA GLN A 7 -0.18 7.48 -5.81
C GLN A 7 1.12 7.47 -4.98
N MET A 8 1.96 8.51 -5.08
CA MET A 8 3.16 8.64 -4.24
C MET A 8 2.83 8.58 -2.75
N ARG A 9 1.76 9.26 -2.30
CA ARG A 9 1.33 9.19 -0.89
C ARG A 9 0.92 7.78 -0.47
N ARG A 10 0.15 7.07 -1.30
CA ARG A 10 -0.22 5.68 -1.01
C ARG A 10 1.00 4.77 -0.93
N MET A 11 1.93 4.90 -1.87
CA MET A 11 3.16 4.10 -1.87
C MET A 11 3.99 4.34 -0.58
N LEU A 12 4.13 5.60 -0.14
CA LEU A 12 4.82 5.92 1.11
C LEU A 12 4.09 5.39 2.35
N LEU A 13 2.76 5.39 2.36
CA LEU A 13 1.96 4.79 3.44
C LEU A 13 2.14 3.28 3.51
N ILE A 14 2.16 2.60 2.36
CA ILE A 14 2.41 1.16 2.26
C ILE A 14 3.79 0.83 2.84
N LEU A 15 4.84 1.53 2.38
CA LEU A 15 6.20 1.36 2.90
C LEU A 15 6.30 1.60 4.40
N ASN A 16 5.60 2.61 4.95
CA ASN A 16 5.60 2.88 6.39
C ASN A 16 4.90 1.77 7.20
N ASN A 17 3.82 1.19 6.66
CA ASN A 17 3.12 0.07 7.31
C ASN A 17 4.00 -1.19 7.34
N ILE A 18 4.69 -1.48 6.23
CA ILE A 18 5.55 -2.66 6.10
C ILE A 18 6.84 -2.49 6.92
N LYS A 19 7.47 -1.30 6.92
CA LYS A 19 8.67 -1.03 7.73
C LYS A 19 8.44 -1.33 9.22
N LYS A 20 7.25 -1.05 9.73
CA LYS A 20 6.91 -1.27 11.14
C LYS A 20 6.63 -2.73 11.48
N ARG A 21 6.36 -3.60 10.50
CA ARG A 21 5.94 -5.00 10.73
C ARG A 21 6.52 -5.92 9.66
N GLN A 22 7.32 -6.91 10.09
CA GLN A 22 7.91 -7.89 9.16
C GLN A 22 6.87 -8.68 8.35
N ARG A 23 5.63 -8.86 8.86
CA ARG A 23 4.54 -9.57 8.16
C ARG A 23 3.19 -8.90 8.43
N ILE A 24 2.40 -8.72 7.37
CA ILE A 24 1.01 -8.22 7.40
C ILE A 24 0.21 -8.87 6.27
N SER A 25 -1.06 -9.17 6.49
CA SER A 25 -1.91 -9.71 5.42
C SER A 25 -2.28 -8.61 4.41
N LYS A 26 -2.56 -8.99 3.16
CA LYS A 26 -2.98 -8.05 2.10
C LYS A 26 -4.24 -7.28 2.49
N GLN A 27 -5.21 -7.95 3.11
CA GLN A 27 -6.46 -7.33 3.57
C GLN A 27 -6.22 -6.34 4.71
N GLU A 28 -5.37 -6.69 5.67
CA GLU A 28 -5.02 -5.78 6.77
C GLU A 28 -4.23 -4.57 6.28
N LEU A 29 -3.30 -4.76 5.33
CA LEU A 29 -2.59 -3.67 4.69
C LEU A 29 -3.55 -2.74 3.95
N LEU A 30 -4.49 -3.29 3.18
CA LEU A 30 -5.50 -2.51 2.47
C LEU A 30 -6.35 -1.67 3.43
N SER A 31 -6.87 -2.29 4.50
CA SER A 31 -7.68 -1.61 5.52
C SER A 31 -6.92 -0.42 6.09
N ARG A 32 -5.66 -0.61 6.51
CA ARG A 32 -4.85 0.46 7.12
C ARG A 32 -4.51 1.60 6.16
N VAL A 33 -4.25 1.26 4.90
CA VAL A 33 -4.02 2.28 3.87
C VAL A 33 -5.30 3.08 3.67
N ASN A 34 -6.45 2.43 3.54
CA ASN A 34 -7.75 3.10 3.39
C ASN A 34 -8.10 3.96 4.61
N ASP A 35 -7.86 3.48 5.83
CA ASP A 35 -8.04 4.27 7.05
C ASP A 35 -7.18 5.55 7.00
N SER A 36 -5.90 5.41 6.65
CA SER A 36 -4.98 6.55 6.54
C SER A 36 -5.40 7.51 5.44
N LEU A 37 -5.84 7.00 4.29
CA LEU A 37 -6.33 7.80 3.17
C LEU A 37 -7.55 8.63 3.56
N TYR A 38 -8.50 8.01 4.26
CA TYR A 38 -9.72 8.65 4.70
C TYR A 38 -9.45 9.68 5.81
N TYR A 39 -8.84 9.25 6.92
CA TYR A 39 -8.70 10.10 8.11
C TYR A 39 -7.67 11.22 7.97
N ILE A 40 -6.60 11.02 7.20
CA ILE A 40 -5.52 12.02 7.08
C ILE A 40 -5.73 12.91 5.85
N TYR A 41 -6.22 12.34 4.75
CA TYR A 41 -6.22 13.02 3.46
C TYR A 41 -7.62 13.25 2.86
N GLY A 42 -8.68 12.68 3.46
CA GLY A 42 -10.05 12.76 2.93
C GLY A 42 -10.22 12.10 1.55
N TYR A 43 -9.39 11.11 1.24
CA TYR A 43 -9.43 10.41 -0.05
C TYR A 43 -10.41 9.25 -0.04
N LYS A 44 -10.85 8.87 -1.25
CA LYS A 44 -11.65 7.68 -1.45
C LYS A 44 -10.83 6.43 -1.20
N GLU A 45 -11.50 5.41 -0.67
CA GLU A 45 -10.93 4.09 -0.51
C GLU A 45 -10.50 3.49 -1.85
N ILE A 46 -9.41 2.73 -1.81
CA ILE A 46 -8.91 1.97 -2.94
C ILE A 46 -9.25 0.49 -2.78
N GLY A 47 -9.31 -0.21 -3.92
CA GLY A 47 -9.47 -1.66 -3.95
C GLY A 47 -8.12 -2.39 -4.00
N VAL A 48 -8.19 -3.72 -3.84
CA VAL A 48 -7.03 -4.63 -3.88
C VAL A 48 -6.18 -4.44 -5.13
N ARG A 49 -6.80 -4.27 -6.31
CA ARG A 49 -6.07 -4.12 -7.57
C ARG A 49 -5.22 -2.84 -7.64
N THR A 50 -5.68 -1.76 -7.02
CA THR A 50 -4.89 -0.52 -6.93
C THR A 50 -3.72 -0.71 -5.98
N LEU A 51 -3.95 -1.39 -4.85
CA LEU A 51 -2.90 -1.73 -3.90
C LEU A 51 -1.82 -2.59 -4.55
N GLU A 52 -2.19 -3.58 -5.36
CA GLU A 52 -1.25 -4.46 -6.07
C GLU A 52 -0.37 -3.68 -7.06
N ARG A 53 -0.96 -2.76 -7.83
CA ARG A 53 -0.19 -1.87 -8.72
C ARG A 53 0.76 -0.97 -7.94
N ASP A 54 0.30 -0.38 -6.84
CA ASP A 54 1.17 0.46 -6.00
C ASP A 54 2.33 -0.37 -5.41
N LEU A 55 2.16 -1.68 -5.17
CA LEU A 55 3.23 -2.58 -4.74
C LEU A 55 4.23 -2.91 -5.86
N GLU A 56 3.75 -3.15 -7.09
CA GLU A 56 4.58 -3.32 -8.28
C GLU A 56 5.38 -2.03 -8.59
N ASP A 57 4.72 -0.87 -8.45
CA ASP A 57 5.35 0.44 -8.61
C ASP A 57 6.41 0.68 -7.53
N ILE A 58 6.16 0.27 -6.28
CA ILE A 58 7.17 0.35 -5.22
C ILE A 58 8.43 -0.46 -5.58
N GLU A 59 8.25 -1.68 -6.09
CA GLU A 59 9.36 -2.53 -6.48
C GLU A 59 10.16 -1.89 -7.63
N SER A 60 9.47 -1.38 -8.66
CA SER A 60 10.13 -0.76 -9.81
C SER A 60 10.79 0.59 -9.51
N MET A 61 10.21 1.40 -8.62
CA MET A 61 10.67 2.77 -8.34
C MET A 61 11.68 2.84 -7.19
N PHE A 62 11.53 2.00 -6.17
CA PHE A 62 12.34 2.07 -4.95
C PHE A 62 13.25 0.86 -4.76
N CYS A 63 13.20 -0.12 -5.65
CA CYS A 63 13.95 -1.38 -5.54
C CYS A 63 13.65 -2.12 -4.22
N VAL A 64 12.43 -1.98 -3.69
CA VAL A 64 11.96 -2.67 -2.48
C VAL A 64 11.04 -3.81 -2.90
N SER A 65 11.52 -5.05 -2.79
CA SER A 65 10.68 -6.22 -3.08
C SER A 65 9.78 -6.57 -1.90
N ILE A 66 8.48 -6.65 -2.14
CA ILE A 66 7.46 -7.00 -1.14
C ILE A 66 6.86 -8.36 -1.54
N THR A 67 7.28 -9.41 -0.86
CA THR A 67 6.89 -10.79 -1.17
C THR A 67 5.70 -11.24 -0.33
N TYR A 68 4.79 -12.00 -0.95
CA TYR A 68 3.72 -12.70 -0.23
C TYR A 68 4.19 -14.07 0.24
N ASP A 69 3.91 -14.37 1.50
CA ASP A 69 4.00 -15.73 1.99
C ASP A 69 2.79 -16.52 1.48
N ARG A 70 3.00 -17.48 0.57
CA ARG A 70 1.94 -18.33 0.01
C ARG A 70 1.53 -19.48 0.94
N SER A 71 1.97 -19.49 2.19
CA SER A 71 1.78 -20.64 3.10
C SER A 71 0.35 -20.84 3.63
N ASN A 72 -0.69 -20.25 3.01
CA ASN A 72 -2.08 -20.59 3.27
C ASN A 72 -2.79 -20.84 1.93
N ASN A 73 -2.86 -22.11 1.54
CA ASN A 73 -3.87 -22.65 0.65
C ASN A 73 -4.62 -23.73 1.41
#